data_AF-A0A5C1A7I5-F1
#
_entry.id   AF-A0A5C1A7I5-F1
#
_cell.length_a   1.000
_cell.length_b   1.000
_cell.length_c   1.000
_cell.angle_alpha   90.00
_cell.angle_beta   90.00
_cell.angle_gamma   90.00
#
_symmetry.space_group_name_H-M   'P 1'
#
loop_
_entity.id
_entity.type
_entity.pdbx_description
1 polymer ?
#
loop_
_entity_poly.entity_id
_entity_poly.type
_entity_poly.pdbx_seq_one_letter_code
_entity_poly.pdbx_strand_id
1 'polypeptide(L)'
;MATAEPNDDSGVYGLAPEPPPAVSTAAACDSALTADKRRAVQTYLTTLGPALRDRYGRQPHYTPSQVRDTALDRALSIDYLCWAYVLHCSAPAFVSLHAAAGEACDYLAMRSAVGAAFFGGDARFATPMVLDAIVSGAAQAAATGTGGAIGWLGGVAWSELLDCT
;
A
#
# COMPACT_ATOMS: atom_id res chain seq x y z
N MET A 1 0.45 -47.38 -50.95
CA MET A 1 -0.38 -46.98 -49.80
C MET A 1 0.50 -46.12 -48.91
N ALA A 2 0.25 -44.82 -48.91
CA ALA A 2 0.97 -43.84 -48.11
C ALA A 2 0.21 -43.65 -46.78
N THR A 3 0.85 -43.93 -45.66
CA THR A 3 0.32 -43.58 -44.34
C THR A 3 1.06 -42.36 -43.85
N ALA A 4 0.32 -41.27 -43.75
CA ALA A 4 0.75 -39.98 -43.23
C ALA A 4 1.15 -40.09 -41.76
N GLU A 5 2.25 -39.42 -41.40
CA GLU A 5 2.64 -39.17 -40.03
C GLU A 5 1.73 -38.11 -39.41
N PRO A 6 1.22 -38.30 -38.18
CA PRO A 6 0.61 -37.20 -37.44
C PRO A 6 1.70 -36.33 -36.81
N ASN A 7 1.72 -35.06 -37.23
CA ASN A 7 2.47 -33.98 -36.59
C ASN A 7 2.02 -33.81 -35.13
N ASP A 8 2.98 -33.96 -34.20
CA ASP A 8 2.85 -33.62 -32.78
C ASP A 8 3.02 -32.09 -32.63
N ASP A 9 1.93 -31.36 -32.82
CA ASP A 9 1.80 -29.93 -32.49
C ASP A 9 1.05 -29.81 -31.17
N SER A 10 1.77 -29.48 -30.10
CA SER A 10 1.35 -28.56 -29.05
C SER A 10 2.38 -28.63 -27.92
N GLY A 11 3.55 -28.04 -28.19
CA GLY A 11 4.41 -27.51 -27.15
C GLY A 11 3.63 -26.46 -26.40
N VAL A 12 2.87 -26.92 -25.40
CA VAL A 12 2.25 -26.14 -24.34
C VAL A 12 3.26 -25.09 -23.93
N TYR A 13 2.96 -23.82 -24.23
CA TYR A 13 3.59 -22.69 -23.59
C TYR A 13 3.40 -22.90 -22.09
N GLY A 14 4.36 -23.56 -21.46
CA GLY A 14 4.51 -23.56 -20.03
C GLY A 14 4.67 -22.10 -19.70
N LEU A 15 3.59 -21.46 -19.23
CA LEU A 15 3.68 -20.18 -18.56
C LEU A 15 4.80 -20.39 -17.54
N ALA A 16 5.93 -19.72 -17.78
CA ALA A 16 6.92 -19.56 -16.74
C ALA A 16 6.12 -19.13 -15.50
N PRO A 17 6.28 -19.80 -14.34
CA PRO A 17 5.59 -19.37 -13.14
C PRO A 17 5.90 -17.88 -13.01
N GLU A 18 4.86 -17.05 -13.13
CA GLU A 18 5.05 -15.60 -13.10
C GLU A 18 5.90 -15.31 -11.87
N PRO A 19 7.01 -14.57 -12.03
CA PRO A 19 7.87 -14.27 -10.89
C PRO A 19 6.98 -13.73 -9.78
N PRO A 20 7.14 -14.21 -8.53
CA PRO A 20 6.26 -13.82 -7.44
C PRO A 20 6.17 -12.30 -7.44
N PRO A 21 4.95 -11.74 -7.25
CA PRO A 21 4.77 -10.30 -7.32
C PRO A 21 5.85 -9.64 -6.47
N ALA A 22 6.57 -8.66 -7.03
CA ALA A 22 7.62 -7.97 -6.30
C ALA A 22 7.01 -7.35 -5.04
N VAL A 23 7.20 -8.04 -3.93
CA VAL A 23 6.91 -7.56 -2.58
C VAL A 23 8.16 -6.82 -2.09
N SER A 24 7.99 -5.99 -1.07
CA SER A 24 9.11 -5.45 -0.30
C SER A 24 10.12 -6.55 -0.06
N THR A 25 11.43 -6.29 -0.16
CA THR A 25 12.40 -7.30 0.24
C THR A 25 12.23 -7.63 1.74
N ALA A 26 12.50 -8.86 2.14
CA ALA A 26 12.32 -9.30 3.53
C ALA A 26 13.01 -8.40 4.58
N ALA A 27 14.11 -7.74 4.22
CA ALA A 27 14.81 -6.77 5.08
C ALA A 27 14.03 -5.45 5.30
N ALA A 28 13.18 -5.06 4.36
CA ALA A 28 12.33 -3.87 4.46
C ALA A 28 11.01 -4.14 5.18
N CYS A 29 10.62 -5.41 5.28
CA CYS A 29 9.38 -5.87 5.89
C CYS A 29 9.55 -6.11 7.40
N ASP A 30 9.65 -5.00 8.14
CA ASP A 30 9.75 -4.94 9.60
C ASP A 30 8.72 -3.91 10.12
N SER A 31 8.05 -4.24 11.23
CA SER A 31 7.05 -3.42 11.91
C SER A 31 7.60 -2.16 12.59
N ALA A 32 8.93 -2.02 12.70
CA ALA A 32 9.57 -0.79 13.15
C ALA A 32 9.45 0.31 12.08
N LEU A 33 8.74 1.39 12.42
CA LEU A 33 8.50 2.54 11.55
C LEU A 33 9.64 3.57 11.65
N THR A 34 10.69 3.36 10.86
CA THR A 34 11.81 4.33 10.69
C THR A 34 11.34 5.61 9.97
N ALA A 35 12.18 6.64 9.93
CA ALA A 35 11.85 7.91 9.26
C ALA A 35 11.50 7.72 7.77
N ASP A 36 12.27 6.91 7.05
CA ASP A 36 12.02 6.62 5.63
C ASP A 36 10.70 5.87 5.42
N LYS A 37 10.43 4.86 6.25
CA LYS A 37 9.16 4.11 6.22
C LYS A 37 7.98 5.02 6.54
N ARG A 38 8.12 5.93 7.51
CA ARG A 38 7.10 6.92 7.86
C ARG A 38 6.80 7.84 6.68
N ARG A 39 7.83 8.30 5.96
CA ARG A 39 7.67 9.12 4.75
C ARG A 39 6.95 8.34 3.64
N ALA A 40 7.31 7.08 3.43
CA ALA A 40 6.63 6.22 2.46
C ALA A 40 5.14 6.00 2.81
N VAL A 41 4.84 5.68 4.07
CA VAL A 41 3.46 5.56 4.58
C VAL A 41 2.67 6.84 4.35
N GLN A 42 3.27 7.99 4.61
CA GLN A 42 2.64 9.29 4.35
C GLN A 42 2.31 9.45 2.86
N THR A 43 3.24 9.12 1.96
CA THR A 43 2.98 9.19 0.52
C THR A 43 1.88 8.22 0.08
N TYR A 44 1.82 7.01 0.67
CA TYR A 44 0.72 6.09 0.38
C TYR A 44 -0.63 6.65 0.85
N LEU A 45 -0.69 7.25 2.03
CA LEU A 45 -1.90 7.89 2.53
C LEU A 45 -2.37 9.04 1.62
N THR A 46 -1.46 9.94 1.25
CA THR A 46 -1.81 11.18 0.53
C THR A 46 -1.91 11.03 -0.98
N THR A 47 -1.22 10.05 -1.58
CA THR A 47 -1.10 9.89 -3.04
C THR A 47 -1.72 8.58 -3.51
N LEU A 48 -1.30 7.44 -2.94
CA LEU A 48 -1.78 6.13 -3.38
C LEU A 48 -3.27 5.95 -3.06
N GLY A 49 -3.68 6.36 -1.87
CA GLY A 49 -5.04 6.29 -1.39
C GLY A 49 -6.07 6.97 -2.30
N PRO A 50 -5.93 8.28 -2.56
CA PRO A 50 -6.79 8.97 -3.52
C PRO A 50 -6.74 8.36 -4.92
N ALA A 51 -5.55 7.99 -5.42
CA ALA A 51 -5.41 7.37 -6.74
C ALA A 51 -6.16 6.03 -6.85
N LEU A 52 -6.14 5.20 -5.80
CA LEU A 52 -6.91 3.96 -5.73
C LEU A 52 -8.41 4.23 -5.79
N ARG A 53 -8.88 5.22 -5.03
CA ARG A 53 -10.30 5.61 -5.01
C ARG A 53 -10.75 6.15 -6.37
N ASP A 54 -9.92 6.97 -7.00
CA ASP A 54 -10.25 7.57 -8.30
C ASP A 54 -10.29 6.51 -9.41
N ARG A 55 -9.43 5.47 -9.33
CA ARG A 55 -9.35 4.40 -10.34
C ARG A 55 -10.36 3.28 -10.14
N TYR A 56 -10.60 2.84 -8.91
CA TYR A 56 -11.39 1.64 -8.60
C TYR A 56 -12.68 1.94 -7.80
N GLY A 57 -12.93 3.21 -7.48
CA GLY A 57 -14.04 3.63 -6.63
C GLY A 57 -13.77 3.41 -5.14
N ARG A 58 -14.70 3.87 -4.30
CA ARG A 58 -14.59 3.75 -2.84
C ARG A 58 -14.83 2.31 -2.39
N GLN A 59 -13.79 1.67 -1.86
CA GLN A 59 -13.86 0.29 -1.36
C GLN A 59 -13.35 0.19 0.09
N PRO A 60 -13.86 -0.77 0.89
CA PRO A 60 -13.35 -1.03 2.24
C PRO A 60 -11.90 -1.53 2.23
N HIS A 61 -11.57 -2.34 1.24
CA HIS A 61 -10.24 -2.87 0.97
C HIS A 61 -10.03 -2.98 -0.53
N TYR A 62 -8.80 -2.74 -0.97
CA TYR A 62 -8.34 -3.01 -2.33
C TYR A 62 -7.53 -4.30 -2.37
N THR A 63 -7.46 -4.93 -3.54
CA THR A 63 -6.63 -6.11 -3.75
C THR A 63 -5.14 -5.73 -3.80
N PRO A 64 -4.23 -6.65 -3.45
CA PRO A 64 -2.80 -6.35 -3.51
C PRO A 64 -2.30 -5.96 -4.91
N SER A 65 -2.86 -6.54 -5.97
CA SER A 65 -2.54 -6.14 -7.35
C SER A 65 -2.95 -4.69 -7.61
N GLN A 66 -4.16 -4.28 -7.25
CA GLN A 66 -4.60 -2.88 -7.40
C GLN A 66 -3.68 -1.90 -6.67
N VAL A 67 -3.28 -2.24 -5.45
CA VAL A 67 -2.35 -1.42 -4.63
C VAL A 67 -0.98 -1.33 -5.30
N ARG A 68 -0.41 -2.46 -5.72
CA ARG A 68 0.89 -2.54 -6.39
C ARG A 68 0.90 -1.79 -7.72
N ASP A 69 -0.06 -2.08 -8.59
CA ASP A 69 -0.14 -1.49 -9.93
C ASP A 69 -0.30 0.03 -9.83
N THR A 70 -1.14 0.50 -8.91
CA THR A 70 -1.31 1.95 -8.70
C THR A 70 -0.08 2.59 -8.08
N ALA A 71 0.64 1.89 -7.18
CA ALA A 71 1.89 2.39 -6.62
C ALA A 71 2.98 2.51 -7.70
N LEU A 72 3.10 1.52 -8.58
CA LEU A 72 4.01 1.53 -9.73
C LEU A 72 3.66 2.64 -10.73
N ASP A 73 2.38 2.77 -11.09
CA ASP A 73 1.89 3.81 -12.00
C ASP A 73 2.16 5.23 -11.46
N ARG A 74 2.22 5.38 -10.14
CA ARG A 74 2.53 6.64 -9.45
C ARG A 74 4.01 6.80 -9.10
N ALA A 75 4.88 5.89 -9.57
CA ALA A 75 6.31 5.86 -9.29
C ALA A 75 6.64 5.95 -7.78
N LEU A 76 5.81 5.31 -6.95
CA LEU A 76 6.03 5.26 -5.52
C LEU A 76 7.07 4.19 -5.18
N SER A 77 7.74 4.34 -4.03
CA SER A 77 8.67 3.32 -3.55
C SER A 77 7.95 1.98 -3.42
N ILE A 78 8.53 0.94 -3.99
CA ILE A 78 8.06 -0.45 -3.86
C ILE A 78 8.75 -1.17 -2.70
N ASP A 79 9.85 -0.61 -2.19
CA ASP A 79 10.59 -1.19 -1.06
C ASP A 79 9.75 -1.21 0.23
N TYR A 80 8.76 -0.31 0.34
CA TYR A 80 7.87 -0.19 1.50
C TYR A 80 6.42 -0.61 1.20
N LEU A 81 6.19 -1.36 0.11
CA LEU A 81 4.85 -1.73 -0.33
C LEU A 81 4.07 -2.57 0.68
N CYS A 82 4.77 -3.30 1.58
CA CYS A 82 4.14 -3.97 2.72
C CYS A 82 3.29 -3.02 3.58
N TRP A 83 3.73 -1.76 3.74
CA TRP A 83 2.97 -0.74 4.46
C TRP A 83 1.74 -0.27 3.70
N ALA A 84 1.82 -0.15 2.37
CA ALA A 84 0.67 0.16 1.53
C ALA A 84 -0.41 -0.93 1.64
N TYR A 85 0.00 -2.21 1.70
CA TYR A 85 -0.92 -3.32 1.90
C TYR A 85 -1.58 -3.29 3.29
N VAL A 86 -0.86 -2.87 4.35
CA VAL A 86 -1.47 -2.68 5.68
C VAL A 86 -2.55 -1.61 5.66
N LEU A 87 -2.35 -0.54 4.89
CA LEU A 87 -3.29 0.58 4.78
C LEU A 87 -4.54 0.24 3.96
N HIS A 88 -4.35 -0.46 2.84
CA HIS A 88 -5.37 -0.56 1.79
C HIS A 88 -5.93 -1.97 1.59
N CYS A 89 -5.23 -3.03 2.01
CA CYS A 89 -5.68 -4.41 1.86
C CYS A 89 -6.33 -4.95 3.14
N SER A 90 -7.01 -6.08 3.00
CA SER A 90 -7.52 -6.84 4.14
C SER A 90 -6.40 -7.65 4.79
N ALA A 91 -6.53 -7.95 6.08
CA ALA A 91 -5.61 -8.82 6.82
C ALA A 91 -5.37 -10.18 6.11
N PRO A 92 -6.41 -10.93 5.66
CA PRO A 92 -6.17 -12.20 4.98
C PRO A 92 -5.43 -12.05 3.65
N ALA A 93 -5.67 -10.98 2.90
CA ALA A 93 -4.94 -10.71 1.65
C ALA A 93 -3.47 -10.38 1.93
N PHE A 94 -3.18 -9.60 2.97
CA PHE A 94 -1.83 -9.30 3.42
C PHE A 94 -1.08 -10.58 3.82
N VAL A 95 -1.69 -11.41 4.69
CA VAL A 95 -1.09 -12.65 5.18
C VAL A 95 -0.81 -13.62 4.04
N SER A 96 -1.76 -13.79 3.11
CA SER A 96 -1.59 -14.68 1.97
C SER A 96 -0.44 -14.24 1.07
N LEU A 97 -0.30 -12.93 0.83
CA LEU A 97 0.76 -12.38 0.00
C LEU A 97 2.16 -12.52 0.64
N HIS A 98 2.29 -12.22 1.93
CA HIS A 98 3.58 -12.34 2.63
C HIS A 98 3.96 -13.80 2.86
N ALA A 99 2.99 -14.67 3.16
CA ALA A 99 3.24 -16.12 3.24
C ALA A 99 3.73 -16.69 1.91
N ALA A 100 3.17 -16.27 0.77
CA ALA A 100 3.62 -16.67 -0.56
C ALA A 100 5.04 -16.16 -0.88
N ALA A 101 5.43 -15.01 -0.31
CA ALA A 101 6.78 -14.46 -0.46
C ALA A 101 7.80 -15.02 0.54
N GLY A 102 7.38 -15.85 1.51
CA GLY A 102 8.24 -16.37 2.58
C GLY A 102 8.56 -15.34 3.66
N GLU A 103 7.76 -14.27 3.78
CA GLU A 103 7.95 -13.19 4.74
C GLU A 103 7.04 -13.36 5.96
N ALA A 104 7.57 -13.06 7.14
CA ALA A 104 6.87 -13.24 8.43
C ALA A 104 6.46 -11.90 9.05
N CYS A 105 6.00 -10.95 8.24
CA CYS A 105 5.64 -9.62 8.72
C CYS A 105 4.35 -9.64 9.53
N ASP A 106 4.39 -9.07 10.73
CA ASP A 106 3.24 -9.00 11.61
C ASP A 106 2.31 -7.85 11.21
N TYR A 107 1.19 -8.22 10.59
CA TYR A 107 0.14 -7.30 10.17
C TYR A 107 -0.37 -6.42 11.32
N LEU A 108 -0.58 -6.98 12.51
CA LEU A 108 -1.12 -6.25 13.65
C LEU A 108 -0.08 -5.28 14.21
N ALA A 109 1.18 -5.69 14.30
CA ALA A 109 2.27 -4.82 14.75
C ALA A 109 2.51 -3.66 13.78
N MET A 110 2.49 -3.92 12.47
CA MET A 110 2.59 -2.84 11.47
C MET A 110 1.39 -1.89 11.56
N ARG A 111 0.19 -2.43 11.70
CA ARG A 111 -1.03 -1.61 11.81
C ARG A 111 -1.05 -0.76 13.08
N SER A 112 -0.58 -1.29 14.21
CA SER A 112 -0.44 -0.53 15.45
C SER A 112 0.64 0.55 15.34
N ALA A 113 1.75 0.28 14.66
CA ALA A 113 2.78 1.29 14.39
C ALA A 113 2.24 2.46 13.55
N VAL A 114 1.44 2.19 12.51
CA VAL A 114 0.73 3.23 11.76
C VAL A 114 -0.29 3.95 12.64
N GLY A 115 -1.06 3.21 13.44
CA GLY A 115 -2.03 3.75 14.40
C GLY A 115 -1.39 4.77 15.35
N ALA A 116 -0.28 4.39 15.97
CA ALA A 116 0.48 5.25 16.87
C ALA A 116 1.07 6.48 16.18
N ALA A 117 1.58 6.34 14.96
CA ALA A 117 2.22 7.43 14.25
C ALA A 117 1.24 8.43 13.60
N PHE A 118 0.07 7.96 13.14
CA PHE A 118 -0.81 8.75 12.27
C PHE A 118 -2.25 8.88 12.78
N PHE A 119 -2.70 8.00 13.67
CA PHE A 119 -4.10 7.93 14.11
C PHE A 119 -4.26 8.02 15.64
N GLY A 120 -3.32 8.69 16.32
CA GLY A 120 -3.37 8.92 17.77
C GLY A 120 -3.38 7.64 18.61
N GLY A 121 -2.86 6.54 18.07
CA GLY A 121 -2.85 5.21 18.71
C GLY A 121 -3.96 4.26 18.27
N ASP A 122 -4.92 4.68 17.44
CA ASP A 122 -5.98 3.78 16.96
C ASP A 122 -5.48 2.89 15.81
N ALA A 123 -5.40 1.58 16.06
CA ALA A 123 -5.04 0.59 15.06
C ALA A 123 -6.25 0.11 14.21
N ARG A 124 -7.49 0.51 14.54
CA ARG A 124 -8.73 0.04 13.87
C ARG A 124 -9.21 0.98 12.76
N PHE A 125 -8.29 1.64 12.07
CA PHE A 125 -8.63 2.52 10.95
C PHE A 125 -9.05 1.72 9.71
N ALA A 126 -10.15 2.08 9.05
CA ALA A 126 -10.55 1.47 7.79
C ALA A 126 -10.05 2.30 6.60
N THR A 127 -9.65 1.66 5.50
CA THR A 127 -9.21 2.34 4.27
C THR A 127 -10.14 3.50 3.87
N PRO A 128 -11.46 3.31 3.71
CA PRO A 128 -12.33 4.40 3.28
C PRO A 128 -12.40 5.52 4.32
N MET A 129 -12.33 5.23 5.62
CA MET A 129 -12.34 6.24 6.68
C MET A 129 -11.08 7.11 6.64
N VAL A 130 -9.92 6.49 6.42
CA VAL A 130 -8.64 7.20 6.27
C VAL A 130 -8.67 8.08 5.02
N LEU A 131 -9.15 7.54 3.89
CA LEU A 131 -9.25 8.30 2.64
C LEU A 131 -10.25 9.44 2.72
N ASP A 132 -11.43 9.21 3.28
CA ASP A 132 -12.47 10.22 3.42
C ASP A 132 -11.97 11.38 4.29
N ALA A 133 -11.20 11.09 5.33
CA ALA A 133 -10.67 12.11 6.21
C ALA A 133 -9.46 12.87 5.62
N ILE A 134 -8.67 12.24 4.74
CA ILE A 134 -7.66 12.93 3.92
C ILE A 134 -8.33 13.84 2.89
N VAL A 135 -9.38 13.36 2.22
CA VAL A 135 -10.08 14.13 1.20
C VAL A 135 -10.88 15.28 1.82
N SER A 136 -11.58 15.03 2.93
CA SER A 136 -12.32 16.06 3.66
C SER A 136 -11.38 17.11 4.23
N GLY A 137 -10.23 16.68 4.75
CA GLY A 137 -9.19 17.58 5.20
C GLY A 137 -8.58 18.43 4.09
N ALA A 138 -8.28 17.84 2.93
CA ALA A 138 -7.76 18.55 1.77
C ALA A 138 -8.80 19.55 1.21
N ALA A 139 -10.08 19.18 1.22
CA ALA A 139 -11.18 20.07 0.87
C ALA A 139 -11.34 21.23 1.86
N GLN A 140 -11.17 20.99 3.17
CA GLN A 140 -11.13 22.05 4.18
C GLN A 140 -9.93 22.99 3.98
N ALA A 141 -8.74 22.45 3.72
CA ALA A 141 -7.53 23.23 3.48
C ALA A 141 -7.62 24.10 2.20
N ALA A 142 -8.27 23.58 1.15
CA ALA A 142 -8.55 24.34 -0.07
C ALA A 142 -9.59 25.46 0.16
N ALA A 143 -10.54 25.27 1.08
CA ALA A 143 -11.60 26.23 1.36
C ALA A 143 -11.15 27.42 2.25
N THR A 144 -10.15 27.24 3.13
CA THR A 144 -9.72 28.30 4.06
C THR A 144 -8.54 29.14 3.57
N GLY A 145 -7.95 28.85 2.40
CA GLY A 145 -6.86 29.66 1.82
C GLY A 145 -5.59 29.79 2.68
N THR A 146 -5.54 29.10 3.82
CA THR A 146 -4.38 28.91 4.68
C THR A 146 -3.87 27.51 4.39
N GLY A 147 -2.65 27.41 3.86
CA GLY A 147 -1.94 26.15 3.60
C GLY A 147 -1.61 25.41 4.91
N GLY A 148 -2.63 24.94 5.61
CA GLY A 148 -2.55 24.28 6.90
C GLY A 148 -3.02 22.84 6.78
N ALA A 149 -2.13 21.92 7.14
CA ALA A 149 -2.40 20.50 7.20
C ALA A 149 -3.72 20.18 7.94
N ILE A 150 -4.53 19.40 7.24
CA ILE A 150 -5.74 18.67 7.67
C ILE A 150 -5.86 18.48 9.20
N GLY A 151 -6.83 19.15 9.84
CA GLY A 151 -6.93 19.39 11.28
C GLY A 151 -7.12 18.20 12.26
N TRP A 152 -7.11 16.94 11.82
CA TRP A 152 -7.00 15.75 12.70
C TRP A 152 -5.62 15.07 12.61
N LEU A 153 -4.81 15.51 11.65
CA LEU A 153 -3.36 15.30 11.58
C LEU A 153 -2.60 16.42 12.34
N GLY A 154 -3.30 17.45 12.85
CA GLY A 154 -2.72 18.67 13.44
C GLY A 154 -1.98 18.49 14.77
N GLY A 155 -2.00 17.29 15.37
CA GLY A 155 -1.16 16.94 16.53
C GLY A 155 0.21 16.37 16.16
N VAL A 156 0.44 16.04 14.89
CA VAL A 156 1.74 15.61 14.40
C VAL A 156 2.43 16.84 13.82
N ALA A 157 3.54 17.26 14.39
CA ALA A 157 4.34 18.35 13.83
C ALA A 157 4.98 17.87 12.51
N TRP A 158 4.25 18.03 11.40
CA TRP A 158 4.65 17.56 10.06
C TRP A 158 5.96 18.20 9.58
N SER A 159 6.20 19.46 9.99
CA SER A 159 7.45 20.17 9.74
C SER A 159 8.64 19.57 10.51
N GLU A 160 8.45 19.10 11.73
CA GLU A 160 9.55 18.52 12.54
C GLU A 160 9.97 17.13 12.07
N LEU A 161 9.13 16.44 11.29
CA LEU A 161 9.47 15.17 10.65
C LEU A 161 10.21 15.33 9.31
N LEU A 162 10.22 16.54 8.75
CA LEU A 162 10.94 16.87 7.52
C LEU A 162 12.37 17.37 7.80
N ASP A 163 12.67 17.76 9.05
CA ASP A 163 13.97 18.26 9.52
C ASP A 163 14.82 17.19 10.25
N CYS A 164 14.74 15.92 9.82
CA CYS A 164 15.71 14.91 10.25
C CYS A 164 16.98 15.00 9.39
N THR A 165 17.81 16.02 9.64
CA THR A 165 19.23 16.07 9.22
C THR A 165 20.15 15.59 10.33
#